data_AF-A0A6G2FV04-F1
#
_entry.id   AF-A0A6G2FV04-F1
#
_cell.length_a   1.000
_cell.length_b   1.000
_cell.length_c   1.000
_cell.angle_alpha   90.00
_cell.angle_beta   90.00
_cell.angle_gamma   90.00
#
_symmetry.space_group_name_H-M   'P 1'
#
loop_
_entity.id
_entity.type
_entity.pdbx_description
1 polymer ?
#
loop_
_entity_poly.entity_id
_entity_poly.type
_entity_poly.pdbx_seq_one_letter_code
_entity_poly.pdbx_strand_id
1 'polypeptide(L)' 'MSERVTDDEAERPPTPDDSAPALAAEIVVSQGRPAECTLFPPDADDFERMTTWITAKEGSFVSLDDVR' A
#
# COMPACT_ATOMS: atom_id res chain seq x y z
N MET A 1 -8.91 -26.48 -41.48
CA MET A 1 -9.53 -25.61 -40.47
C MET A 1 -9.33 -26.28 -39.13
N SER A 2 -8.45 -25.75 -38.30
CA SER A 2 -8.35 -26.12 -36.89
C SER A 2 -8.10 -24.82 -36.14
N GLU A 3 -9.12 -24.41 -35.41
CA GLU A 3 -9.29 -23.11 -34.81
C GLU A 3 -8.32 -22.95 -33.63
N ARG A 4 -7.68 -21.77 -33.55
CA ARG A 4 -6.89 -21.38 -32.38
C ARG A 4 -7.88 -21.19 -31.23
N VAL A 5 -7.89 -22.12 -30.28
CA VAL A 5 -8.47 -21.88 -28.96
C VAL A 5 -7.45 -21.04 -28.21
N THR A 6 -7.61 -19.72 -28.28
CA THR A 6 -7.00 -18.81 -27.32
C THR A 6 -7.74 -19.03 -26.01
N ASP A 7 -7.12 -19.77 -25.12
CA ASP A 7 -7.47 -19.84 -23.71
C ASP A 7 -7.12 -18.47 -23.11
N ASP A 8 -8.02 -17.52 -23.29
CA ASP A 8 -8.04 -16.23 -22.61
C ASP A 8 -8.58 -16.47 -21.20
N GLU A 9 -7.87 -17.28 -20.40
CA GLU A 9 -8.11 -17.33 -18.97
C GLU A 9 -7.50 -16.06 -18.40
N ALA A 10 -8.28 -14.97 -18.47
CA ALA A 10 -7.95 -13.70 -17.86
C ALA A 10 -7.62 -13.94 -16.39
N GLU A 11 -6.32 -13.99 -16.11
CA GLU A 11 -5.72 -14.20 -14.80
C GLU A 11 -6.35 -13.19 -13.84
N ARG A 12 -7.33 -13.66 -13.06
CA ARG A 12 -8.05 -12.80 -12.14
C ARG A 12 -7.00 -12.28 -11.15
N PRO A 13 -6.82 -10.94 -11.01
CA PRO A 13 -5.77 -10.42 -10.15
C PRO A 13 -5.96 -11.03 -8.76
N PRO A 14 -4.87 -11.41 -8.07
CA PRO A 14 -4.97 -12.00 -6.74
C PRO A 14 -5.82 -11.06 -5.88
N THR A 15 -6.89 -11.61 -5.30
CA THR A 15 -7.61 -10.90 -4.24
C THR A 15 -6.59 -10.55 -3.16
N PRO A 16 -6.62 -9.33 -2.59
CA PRO A 16 -5.67 -8.97 -1.54
C PRO A 16 -5.70 -10.08 -0.50
N ASP A 17 -4.56 -10.74 -0.37
CA ASP A 17 -4.37 -11.87 0.51
C ASP A 17 -4.73 -11.39 1.92
N ASP A 18 -5.53 -12.15 2.68
CA ASP A 18 -5.70 -11.93 4.13
C ASP A 18 -4.34 -11.98 4.87
N SER A 19 -3.28 -12.41 4.18
CA SER A 19 -1.88 -12.38 4.62
C SER A 19 -1.21 -11.01 4.51
N ALA A 20 -1.84 -9.97 3.92
CA ALA A 20 -1.25 -8.65 3.86
C ALA A 20 -1.08 -8.07 5.29
N PRO A 21 0.11 -7.57 5.66
CA PRO A 21 0.34 -7.09 7.01
C PRO A 21 -0.54 -5.87 7.31
N ALA A 22 -1.15 -5.84 8.49
CA ALA A 22 -1.83 -4.66 8.97
C ALA A 22 -0.83 -3.50 9.10
N LEU A 23 -1.25 -2.28 8.74
CA LEU A 23 -0.43 -1.08 8.84
C LEU A 23 -1.12 -0.07 9.76
N ALA A 24 -0.34 0.51 10.67
CA ALA A 24 -0.72 1.69 11.42
C ALA A 24 -0.17 2.95 10.72
N ALA A 25 -0.79 4.09 11.01
CA ALA A 25 -0.40 5.39 10.46
C ALA A 25 -0.18 6.41 11.58
N GLU A 26 0.94 7.13 11.52
CA GLU A 26 1.21 8.30 12.34
C GLU A 26 1.29 9.54 11.45
N ILE A 27 0.55 10.59 11.81
CA ILE A 27 0.48 11.84 11.04
C ILE A 27 1.08 12.96 11.88
N VAL A 28 2.12 13.60 11.35
CA VAL A 28 2.79 14.74 11.97
C VAL A 28 2.48 16.01 11.17
N VAL A 29 1.88 17.00 11.84
CA VAL A 29 1.55 18.31 11.26
C VAL A 29 2.47 19.37 11.85
N SER A 30 3.21 20.08 10.98
CA SER A 30 4.15 21.14 11.37
C SER A 30 3.76 22.47 10.75
N GLN A 31 3.98 23.57 11.48
CA GLN A 31 3.65 24.92 11.00
C GLN A 31 4.45 25.26 9.74
N GLY A 32 3.73 25.62 8.66
CA GLY A 32 4.33 26.05 7.40
C GLY A 32 4.98 24.94 6.57
N ARG A 33 4.71 23.65 6.87
CA ARG A 33 5.15 22.52 6.05
C ARG A 33 3.97 21.58 5.77
N PRO A 34 3.99 20.83 4.64
CA PRO A 34 3.01 19.77 4.41
C PRO A 34 3.03 18.76 5.55
N ALA A 35 1.87 18.16 5.87
CA ALA A 35 1.83 17.06 6.82
C ALA A 35 2.68 15.88 6.32
N GLU A 36 3.26 15.14 7.24
CA GLU A 36 3.97 13.89 6.94
C GLU A 36 3.18 12.73 7.54
N CYS A 37 3.00 11.67 6.75
CA CYS A 37 2.30 10.46 7.15
C CYS A 37 3.27 9.29 7.06
N THR A 38 3.48 8.60 8.18
CA THR A 38 4.34 7.43 8.31
C THR A 38 3.49 6.18 8.51
N LEU A 39 3.66 5.20 7.62
CA LEU A 39 3.06 3.88 7.71
C LEU A 39 4.06 2.87 8.24
N PHE A 40 3.63 2.00 9.16
CA PHE A 40 4.47 0.96 9.76
C PHE A 40 3.64 -0.23 10.25
N PRO A 41 4.22 -1.43 10.39
CA PRO A 41 3.55 -2.56 11.02
C PRO A 41 3.35 -2.29 12.52
N PRO A 42 2.13 -2.44 13.06
CA PRO A 42 1.86 -2.17 14.47
C PRO A 42 2.59 -3.15 15.42
N ASP A 43 2.78 -4.39 14.99
CA ASP A 43 3.36 -5.47 15.79
C ASP A 43 4.89 -5.59 15.64
N ALA A 44 5.52 -4.71 14.84
CA ALA A 44 6.97 -4.68 14.71
C ALA A 44 7.62 -4.25 16.03
N ASP A 45 8.72 -4.90 16.40
CA ASP A 45 9.52 -4.50 17.55
C ASP A 45 10.31 -3.21 17.30
N ASP A 46 10.95 -2.67 18.33
CA ASP A 46 11.67 -1.39 18.22
C ASP A 46 12.78 -1.42 17.16
N PHE A 47 13.44 -2.56 16.95
CA PHE A 47 14.53 -2.70 15.97
C PHE A 47 13.96 -2.79 14.55
N GLU A 48 12.93 -3.60 14.35
CA GLU A 48 12.22 -3.74 13.08
C GLU A 48 11.58 -2.42 12.64
N ARG A 49 11.02 -1.66 13.60
CA ARG A 49 10.46 -0.31 13.35
C ARG A 49 11.50 0.70 12.89
N MET A 50 12.80 0.47 13.07
CA MET A 50 13.82 1.39 12.56
C MET A 50 13.96 1.33 11.05
N THR A 51 13.59 0.21 10.43
CA THR A 51 13.79 -0.05 9.00
C THR A 51 12.52 -0.39 8.23
N THR A 52 11.43 -0.71 8.95
CA THR A 52 10.18 -1.18 8.35
C THR A 52 9.09 -0.10 8.43
N TRP A 53 9.31 1.00 7.71
CA TRP A 53 8.37 2.11 7.64
C TRP A 53 8.49 2.85 6.31
N ILE A 54 7.42 3.56 5.94
CA ILE A 54 7.40 4.44 4.77
C ILE A 54 6.77 5.77 5.19
N THR A 55 7.46 6.88 4.96
CA THR A 55 6.93 8.22 5.19
C THR A 55 6.73 8.95 3.87
N ALA A 56 5.59 9.62 3.72
CA ALA A 56 5.31 10.48 2.60
C ALA A 56 4.64 11.78 3.05
N LYS A 57 4.72 12.81 2.19
CA LYS A 57 4.10 14.11 2.44
C LYS A 57 2.63 14.09 2.04
N GLU A 58 1.86 15.03 2.59
CA GLU A 58 0.48 15.31 2.21
C GLU A 58 0.30 15.32 0.68
N GLY A 59 -0.77 14.66 0.21
CA GLY A 59 -1.06 14.50 -1.20
C GLY A 59 -0.28 13.39 -1.92
N SER A 60 0.63 12.68 -1.24
CA SER A 60 1.36 11.54 -1.83
C SER A 60 0.58 10.23 -1.80
N PHE A 61 -0.28 10.03 -0.79
CA PHE A 61 -1.19 8.90 -0.71
C PHE A 61 -2.53 9.30 -1.32
N VAL A 62 -3.03 8.48 -2.23
CA VAL A 62 -4.30 8.70 -2.94
C VAL A 62 -5.27 7.55 -2.68
N SER A 63 -6.56 7.83 -2.74
CA SER A 63 -7.58 6.78 -2.68
C SER A 63 -7.43 5.86 -3.89
N LEU A 64 -7.50 4.55 -3.68
CA LEU A 64 -7.44 3.58 -4.78
C LEU A 64 -8.60 3.75 -5.77
N ASP A 65 -9.74 4.25 -5.30
CA ASP A 65 -10.90 4.55 -6.16
C ASP A 65 -10.62 5.70 -7.14
N ASP A 66 -9.67 6.59 -6.81
CA ASP A 66 -9.34 7.78 -7.60
C ASP A 66 -8.37 7.47 -8.76
N VAL A 67 -7.70 6.32 -8.73
CA VAL A 67 -6.62 5.93 -9.67
C VAL A 67 -6.93 4.69 -10.51
N ARG A 68 -8.19 4.23 -10.51
CA ARG A 68 -8.60 2.96 -11.13
C ARG A 68 -9.16 3.09 -12.55
#